data_AF-A0A5E4SPL3-F1
#
_entry.id   AF-A0A5E4SPL3-F1
#
_cell.length_a   1.000
_cell.length_b   1.000
_cell.length_c   1.000
_cell.angle_alpha   90.00
_cell.angle_beta   90.00
_cell.angle_gamma   90.00
#
_symmetry.space_group_name_H-M   'P 1'
#
loop_
_entity.id
_entity.type
_entity.pdbx_description
1 polymer ?
#
loop_
_entity_poly.entity_id
_entity_poly.type
_entity_poly.pdbx_seq_one_letter_code
_entity_poly.pdbx_strand_id
1 'polypeptide(L)'
;MPSYDLAKTLVEALKLIGCDPGKIDAVDNHSPIELTFTASPSIIVETLKNQACSIHAVVATDEAARLHRANSERLLQFLIEPAEWAVTGHVQLRERDRRLILHAQVTDEAAAEPEPFAQALTDFYDRIKLCREHLRA
;
A
#
# COMPACT_ATOMS: atom_id res chain seq x y z
N MET A 1 -22.51 0.92 -3.79
CA MET A 1 -21.83 2.16 -4.23
C MET A 1 -20.67 2.35 -3.28
N PRO A 2 -19.44 2.67 -3.69
CA PRO A 2 -18.51 3.23 -2.73
C PRO A 2 -19.16 4.55 -2.31
N SER A 3 -19.52 4.66 -1.03
CA SER A 3 -20.28 5.80 -0.52
C SER A 3 -19.43 7.06 -0.36
N TYR A 4 -18.16 7.01 -0.77
CA TYR A 4 -17.15 8.01 -0.50
C TYR A 4 -16.29 8.31 -1.73
N ASP A 5 -15.72 9.50 -1.76
CA ASP A 5 -14.82 9.97 -2.81
C ASP A 5 -13.37 9.64 -2.40
N LEU A 6 -12.83 8.54 -2.92
CA LEU A 6 -11.49 8.04 -2.54
C LEU A 6 -10.41 9.09 -2.78
N ALA A 7 -10.46 9.82 -3.89
CA ALA A 7 -9.51 10.88 -4.20
C ALA A 7 -9.52 11.97 -3.11
N LYS A 8 -10.72 12.42 -2.72
CA LYS A 8 -10.87 13.42 -1.64
C LYS A 8 -10.37 12.87 -0.30
N THR A 9 -10.76 11.65 0.06
CA THR A 9 -10.33 11.03 1.32
C THR A 9 -8.81 10.85 1.36
N LEU A 10 -8.19 10.43 0.26
CA LEU A 10 -6.74 10.31 0.14
C LEU A 10 -6.04 11.65 0.35
N VAL A 11 -6.51 12.72 -0.30
CA VAL A 11 -5.92 14.07 -0.17
C VAL A 11 -5.95 14.53 1.29
N GLU A 12 -7.08 14.36 1.98
CA GLU A 12 -7.18 14.72 3.40
C GLU A 12 -6.32 13.83 4.29
N ALA A 13 -6.25 12.52 4.02
CA ALA A 13 -5.37 11.60 4.73
C ALA A 13 -3.89 11.99 4.60
N LEU A 14 -3.43 12.36 3.39
CA LEU A 14 -2.06 12.82 3.15
C LEU A 14 -1.74 14.11 3.90
N LYS A 15 -2.70 15.04 4.02
CA LYS A 15 -2.54 16.25 4.84
C LYS A 15 -2.35 15.90 6.32
N LEU A 16 -3.11 14.94 6.84
CA LEU A 16 -2.98 14.46 8.22
C LEU A 16 -1.62 13.82 8.48
N ILE A 17 -1.07 13.09 7.50
CA ILE A 17 0.29 12.52 7.55
C ILE A 17 1.38 13.62 7.54
N GLY A 18 1.03 14.84 7.10
CA GLY A 18 1.96 15.96 6.98
C GLY A 18 2.62 16.07 5.60
N CYS A 19 2.04 15.44 4.57
CA CYS A 19 2.48 15.64 3.19
C CYS A 19 2.14 17.05 2.70
N ASP A 20 3.05 17.63 1.92
CA ASP A 20 2.90 18.95 1.33
C ASP A 20 1.74 18.96 0.32
N PRO A 21 0.66 19.74 0.54
CA PRO A 21 -0.48 19.83 -0.37
C PRO A 21 -0.10 20.30 -1.78
N GLY A 22 0.98 21.08 -1.91
CA GLY A 22 1.48 21.56 -3.21
C GLY A 22 2.11 20.47 -4.07
N LYS A 23 2.31 19.27 -3.52
CA LYS A 23 2.85 18.08 -4.23
C LYS A 23 1.78 17.03 -4.52
N ILE A 24 0.54 17.29 -4.12
CA ILE A 24 -0.59 16.42 -4.41
C ILE A 24 -1.19 16.93 -5.73
N ASP A 25 -0.77 16.35 -6.85
CA ASP A 25 -1.35 16.64 -8.17
C ASP A 25 -2.85 16.30 -8.18
N ALA A 26 -3.58 16.77 -9.21
CA ALA A 26 -5.00 16.49 -9.35
C ALA A 26 -5.27 14.97 -9.33
N VAL A 27 -5.90 14.51 -8.25
CA VAL A 27 -6.27 13.11 -8.04
C VAL A 27 -7.67 12.90 -8.61
N ASP A 28 -7.82 11.98 -9.58
CA ASP A 28 -9.13 11.54 -10.06
C ASP A 28 -9.41 10.08 -9.68
N ASN A 29 -10.69 9.70 -9.63
CA ASN A 29 -11.11 8.34 -9.27
C ASN A 29 -11.05 7.35 -10.45
N HIS A 30 -10.55 7.76 -11.62
CA HIS A 30 -10.56 6.96 -12.84
C HIS A 30 -9.19 6.33 -13.14
N SER A 31 -8.15 6.87 -12.53
CA SER A 31 -6.77 6.41 -12.71
C SER A 31 -6.17 5.93 -11.39
N PRO A 32 -5.23 4.97 -11.41
CA PRO A 32 -4.39 4.69 -10.25
C PRO A 32 -3.63 5.95 -9.83
N ILE A 33 -3.60 6.20 -8.53
CA ILE A 33 -2.98 7.36 -7.90
C ILE A 33 -1.61 6.92 -7.40
N GLU A 34 -0.55 7.56 -7.89
CA GLU A 34 0.83 7.23 -7.50
C GLU A 34 1.36 8.22 -6.45
N LEU A 35 1.69 7.70 -5.27
CA LEU A 35 2.38 8.41 -4.21
C LEU A 35 3.88 8.14 -4.31
N THR A 36 4.65 9.15 -4.72
CA THR A 36 6.12 9.03 -4.88
C THR A 36 6.84 9.45 -3.60
N PHE A 37 7.78 8.61 -3.15
CA PHE A 37 8.60 8.86 -1.95
C PHE A 37 10.09 8.95 -2.30
N THR A 38 10.85 9.73 -1.55
CA THR A 38 12.30 9.92 -1.82
C THR A 38 13.15 8.67 -1.54
N ALA A 39 12.79 7.88 -0.53
CA ALA A 39 13.60 6.74 -0.05
C ALA A 39 12.85 5.39 -0.05
N SER A 40 11.59 5.36 -0.45
CA SER A 40 10.74 4.17 -0.48
C SER A 40 10.13 3.99 -1.88
N PRO A 41 9.76 2.77 -2.31
CA PRO A 41 8.98 2.58 -3.53
C PRO A 41 7.69 3.40 -3.48
N SER A 42 7.21 3.79 -4.65
CA SER A 42 5.90 4.43 -4.77
C SER A 42 4.79 3.52 -4.25
N ILE A 43 3.79 4.11 -3.60
CA ILE A 43 2.53 3.45 -3.27
C ILE A 43 1.54 3.81 -4.37
N ILE A 44 0.94 2.81 -4.98
CA ILE A 44 -0.16 2.96 -5.91
C ILE A 44 -1.46 2.72 -5.13
N VAL A 45 -2.36 3.69 -5.18
CA VAL A 45 -3.71 3.63 -4.63
C VAL A 45 -4.68 3.57 -5.81
N GLU A 46 -5.53 2.55 -5.89
CA GLU A 46 -6.45 2.38 -7.01
C GLU A 46 -7.82 1.89 -6.57
N THR A 47 -8.87 2.28 -7.30
CA THR A 47 -10.21 1.71 -7.16
C THR A 47 -10.34 0.49 -8.07
N LEU A 48 -10.58 -0.67 -7.47
CA LEU A 48 -10.79 -1.93 -8.20
C LEU A 48 -12.17 -1.94 -8.89
N LYS A 49 -12.38 -2.89 -9.81
CA LYS A 49 -13.66 -3.05 -10.53
C LYS A 49 -14.88 -3.21 -9.60
N ASN A 50 -14.68 -3.86 -8.46
CA ASN A 50 -15.69 -4.03 -7.41
C ASN A 50 -15.86 -2.78 -6.51
N GLN A 51 -15.23 -1.65 -6.89
CA GLN A 51 -15.26 -0.37 -6.17
C GLN A 51 -14.47 -0.35 -4.85
N ALA A 52 -13.69 -1.39 -4.56
CA ALA A 52 -12.85 -1.42 -3.38
C ALA A 52 -11.54 -0.65 -3.57
N CYS A 53 -11.05 -0.04 -2.50
CA CYS A 53 -9.72 0.56 -2.46
C CYS A 53 -8.63 -0.53 -2.38
N SER A 54 -7.64 -0.45 -3.26
CA SER A 54 -6.43 -1.28 -3.23
C SER A 54 -5.20 -0.40 -3.11
N ILE A 55 -4.27 -0.81 -2.25
CA ILE A 55 -2.95 -0.19 -2.14
C ILE A 55 -1.88 -1.22 -2.44
N HIS A 56 -0.88 -0.84 -3.23
CA HIS A 56 0.24 -1.71 -3.55
C HIS A 56 1.54 -0.98 -3.83
N ALA A 57 2.66 -1.68 -3.68
CA ALA A 57 4.00 -1.16 -3.98
C ALA A 57 4.91 -2.27 -4.52
N VAL A 58 5.77 -1.91 -5.47
CA VAL A 58 6.81 -2.82 -5.96
C VAL A 58 7.96 -2.87 -4.94
N VAL A 59 8.08 -3.97 -4.21
CA VAL A 59 9.11 -4.16 -3.18
C VAL A 59 10.40 -4.77 -3.74
N ALA A 60 10.32 -5.43 -4.89
CA ALA A 60 11.47 -6.00 -5.58
C ALA A 60 11.21 -6.20 -7.09
N THR A 61 12.22 -5.95 -7.92
CA THR A 61 12.12 -5.99 -9.39
C THR A 61 12.69 -7.27 -10.03
N ASP A 62 13.32 -8.13 -9.24
CA ASP A 62 13.85 -9.43 -9.65
C ASP A 62 13.42 -10.45 -8.59
N GLU A 63 12.27 -11.09 -8.83
CA GLU A 63 11.58 -11.98 -7.89
C GLU A 63 12.42 -13.24 -7.58
N ALA A 64 12.81 -13.99 -8.61
CA ALA A 64 13.53 -15.25 -8.47
C ALA A 64 14.84 -15.08 -7.69
N ALA A 65 15.62 -14.05 -8.00
CA ALA A 65 16.89 -13.85 -7.32
C ALA A 65 16.74 -13.31 -5.88
N ARG A 66 15.56 -12.79 -5.50
CA ARG A 66 15.34 -12.18 -4.18
C ARG A 66 14.63 -13.11 -3.21
N LEU A 67 13.62 -13.86 -3.62
CA LEU A 67 13.01 -14.84 -2.72
C LEU A 67 13.99 -15.93 -2.28
N HIS A 68 14.88 -16.38 -3.17
CA HIS A 68 15.89 -17.39 -2.83
C HIS A 68 16.93 -16.92 -1.81
N ARG A 69 17.15 -15.61 -1.68
CA ARG A 69 18.09 -15.03 -0.69
C ARG A 69 17.38 -14.50 0.55
N ALA A 70 16.09 -14.17 0.43
CA ALA A 70 15.30 -13.61 1.51
C ALA A 70 15.36 -14.43 2.79
N ASN A 71 15.28 -13.73 3.92
CA ASN A 71 15.03 -14.35 5.20
C ASN A 71 13.57 -14.81 5.24
N SER A 72 13.34 -16.04 4.78
CA SER A 72 12.00 -16.60 4.59
C SER A 72 11.21 -16.69 5.91
N GLU A 73 11.88 -16.96 7.04
CA GLU A 73 11.23 -16.99 8.35
C GLU A 73 10.69 -15.62 8.74
N ARG A 74 11.52 -14.57 8.68
CA ARG A 74 11.09 -13.20 8.99
C ARG A 74 10.04 -12.69 8.01
N LEU A 75 10.17 -13.04 6.73
CA LEU A 75 9.17 -12.68 5.72
C LEU A 75 7.81 -13.34 6.02
N LEU A 76 7.79 -14.62 6.43
CA LEU A 76 6.56 -15.29 6.84
C LEU A 76 5.96 -14.69 8.10
N GLN A 77 6.77 -14.40 9.13
CA GLN A 77 6.33 -13.71 10.35
C GLN A 77 5.71 -12.34 10.05
N PHE A 78 6.32 -11.58 9.15
CA PHE A 78 5.79 -10.31 8.68
C PHE A 78 4.44 -10.46 7.95
N LEU A 79 4.28 -11.47 7.09
CA LEU A 79 3.05 -11.66 6.31
C LEU A 79 1.84 -12.13 7.15
N ILE A 80 2.09 -12.76 8.31
CA ILE A 80 1.04 -13.14 9.25
C ILE A 80 0.76 -12.07 10.31
N GLU A 81 1.48 -10.94 10.29
CA GLU A 81 1.23 -9.83 11.21
C GLU A 81 -0.10 -9.14 10.86
N PRO A 82 -1.04 -9.00 11.82
CA PRO A 82 -2.35 -8.42 11.56
C PRO A 82 -2.27 -7.00 11.01
N ALA A 83 -3.15 -6.71 10.04
CA ALA A 83 -3.40 -5.40 9.47
C ALA A 83 -4.92 -5.19 9.46
N GLU A 84 -5.47 -4.61 10.53
CA GLU A 84 -6.92 -4.49 10.75
C GLU A 84 -7.65 -3.67 9.67
N TRP A 85 -6.92 -2.76 9.02
CA TRP A 85 -7.40 -1.95 7.90
C TRP A 85 -7.48 -2.74 6.58
N ALA A 86 -6.96 -3.96 6.52
CA ALA A 86 -7.00 -4.80 5.33
C ALA A 86 -8.20 -5.77 5.37
N VAL A 87 -8.88 -5.95 4.24
CA VAL A 87 -10.06 -6.86 4.12
C VAL A 87 -9.73 -8.31 4.52
N THR A 88 -8.50 -8.76 4.28
CA THR A 88 -8.04 -10.11 4.66
C THR A 88 -7.44 -10.19 6.07
N GLY A 89 -7.41 -9.07 6.79
CA GLY A 89 -6.73 -8.91 8.08
C GLY A 89 -5.21 -8.90 7.99
N HIS A 90 -4.62 -8.99 6.80
CA HIS A 90 -3.17 -9.09 6.58
C HIS A 90 -2.78 -8.42 5.26
N VAL A 91 -1.49 -8.07 5.13
CA VAL A 91 -0.89 -7.70 3.85
C VAL A 91 -0.45 -8.94 3.08
N GLN A 92 -0.40 -8.83 1.76
CA GLN A 92 -0.09 -9.95 0.88
C GLN A 92 1.13 -9.63 0.03
N LEU A 93 1.98 -10.64 -0.20
CA LEU A 93 3.04 -10.58 -1.19
C LEU A 93 2.59 -11.36 -2.43
N ARG A 94 2.62 -10.71 -3.60
CA ARG A 94 2.27 -11.32 -4.89
C ARG A 94 3.37 -11.10 -5.91
N GLU A 95 3.46 -12.01 -6.87
CA GLU A 95 4.28 -11.84 -8.06
C GLU A 95 3.42 -11.24 -9.19
N ARG A 96 4.00 -10.29 -9.93
CA ARG A 96 3.45 -9.76 -11.18
C ARG A 96 4.59 -9.27 -12.06
N ASP A 97 4.67 -9.75 -13.30
CA ASP A 97 5.69 -9.36 -14.29
C ASP A 97 7.14 -9.49 -13.77
N ARG A 98 7.43 -10.58 -13.05
CA ARG A 98 8.69 -10.89 -12.36
C ARG A 98 9.07 -9.91 -11.25
N ARG A 99 8.10 -9.14 -10.77
CA ARG A 99 8.25 -8.20 -9.66
C ARG A 99 7.47 -8.72 -8.46
N LEU A 100 8.06 -8.55 -7.29
CA LEU A 100 7.36 -8.75 -6.03
C LEU A 100 6.63 -7.46 -5.66
N ILE A 101 5.34 -7.62 -5.38
CA ILE A 101 4.43 -6.55 -5.02
C ILE A 101 3.87 -6.85 -3.64
N LEU A 102 4.06 -5.92 -2.71
CA LEU A 102 3.30 -5.90 -1.47
C LEU A 102 1.94 -5.24 -1.77
N HIS A 103 0.86 -5.83 -1.30
CA HIS A 103 -0.50 -5.41 -1.65
C HIS A 103 -1.47 -5.65 -0.48
N ALA A 104 -2.48 -4.80 -0.39
CA ALA A 104 -3.67 -5.05 0.40
C ALA A 104 -4.90 -4.38 -0.24
N GLN A 105 -6.06 -4.99 -0.07
CA GLN A 105 -7.34 -4.32 -0.24
C GLN A 105 -7.72 -3.69 1.10
N VAL A 106 -8.00 -2.40 1.09
CA VAL A 106 -8.37 -1.64 2.28
C VAL A 106 -9.87 -1.82 2.54
N THR A 107 -10.28 -1.94 3.80
CA THR A 107 -11.70 -2.02 4.16
C THR A 107 -12.43 -0.73 3.78
N ASP A 108 -13.73 -0.84 3.49
CA ASP A 108 -14.51 0.35 3.14
C ASP A 108 -14.58 1.34 4.31
N GLU A 109 -14.62 0.85 5.54
CA GLU A 109 -14.59 1.68 6.75
C GLU A 109 -13.30 2.47 6.87
N ALA A 110 -12.15 1.85 6.59
CA ALA A 110 -10.86 2.51 6.67
C ALA A 110 -10.64 3.48 5.50
N ALA A 111 -11.11 3.15 4.30
CA ALA A 111 -10.92 3.98 3.11
C ALA A 111 -11.94 5.13 3.00
N ALA A 112 -13.08 5.07 3.70
CA ALA A 112 -14.10 6.13 3.66
C ALA A 112 -13.69 7.39 4.43
N GLU A 113 -12.92 7.25 5.50
CA GLU A 113 -12.59 8.34 6.42
C GLU A 113 -11.10 8.71 6.39
N PRO A 114 -10.73 10.01 6.40
CA PRO A 114 -9.33 10.43 6.25
C PRO A 114 -8.38 9.90 7.33
N GLU A 115 -8.82 9.86 8.59
CA GLU A 115 -7.99 9.46 9.73
C GLU A 115 -7.64 7.95 9.70
N PRO A 116 -8.62 7.02 9.60
CA PRO A 116 -8.31 5.61 9.38
C PRO A 116 -7.47 5.35 8.13
N PHE A 117 -7.72 6.09 7.04
CA PHE A 117 -6.96 5.89 5.81
C PHE A 117 -5.51 6.37 5.95
N ALA A 118 -5.27 7.49 6.63
CA ALA A 118 -3.93 7.96 6.97
C ALA A 118 -3.16 6.94 7.81
N GLN A 119 -3.83 6.30 8.77
CA GLN A 119 -3.23 5.24 9.58
C GLN A 119 -2.87 4.01 8.72
N ALA A 120 -3.76 3.58 7.82
CA ALA A 120 -3.50 2.47 6.90
C ALA A 120 -2.33 2.76 5.95
N LEU A 121 -2.25 3.96 5.38
CA LEU A 121 -1.17 4.38 4.48
C LEU A 121 0.18 4.45 5.21
N THR A 122 0.18 4.95 6.45
CA THR A 122 1.39 5.03 7.29
C THR A 122 1.90 3.64 7.66
N ASP A 123 1.02 2.77 8.14
CA ASP A 123 1.36 1.37 8.45
C ASP A 123 1.86 0.63 7.20
N PHE A 124 1.16 0.78 6.07
CA PHE A 124 1.59 0.17 4.81
C PHE A 124 2.97 0.66 4.35
N TYR A 125 3.26 1.95 4.51
CA TYR A 125 4.56 2.53 4.20
C TYR A 125 5.70 1.91 5.02
N ASP A 126 5.49 1.67 6.30
CA ASP A 126 6.48 1.01 7.16
C ASP A 126 6.61 -0.49 6.84
N ARG A 127 5.49 -1.15 6.54
CA ARG A 127 5.50 -2.54 6.06
C ARG A 127 6.28 -2.73 4.76
N ILE A 128 6.25 -1.74 3.85
CA ILE A 128 7.07 -1.75 2.64
C ILE A 128 8.57 -1.77 3.00
N LYS A 129 9.01 -0.95 3.95
CA LYS A 129 10.41 -0.91 4.38
C LYS A 129 10.84 -2.25 4.98
N LEU A 130 10.06 -2.77 5.92
CA LEU A 130 10.33 -4.05 6.59
C LEU A 130 10.38 -5.20 5.58
N CYS A 131 9.40 -5.27 4.66
CA CYS A 131 9.40 -6.26 3.60
C CYS A 131 10.67 -6.20 2.75
N ARG A 132 11.11 -4.99 2.35
CA ARG A 132 12.35 -4.80 1.59
C ARG A 132 13.59 -5.22 2.37
N GLU A 133 13.63 -5.02 3.67
CA GLU A 133 14.72 -5.50 4.53
C GLU A 133 14.78 -7.03 4.55
N HIS A 134 13.63 -7.70 4.72
CA HIS A 134 13.56 -9.17 4.70
C HIS A 134 13.92 -9.77 3.33
N LEU A 135 13.64 -9.06 2.24
CA LEU A 135 13.99 -9.44 0.86
C LEU A 135 15.45 -9.11 0.45
N ARG A 136 16.24 -8.45 1.31
CA ARG A 136 17.65 -8.09 1.07
C ARG A 136 18.64 -8.96 1.83
N ALA A 137 18.16 -9.73 2.81
CA ALA A 137 18.98 -10.61 3.63
C ALA A 137 19.72 -11.66 2.81
#